data_AF-A0AAN4L6L4-F1
#
_entry.id   AF-A0AAN4L6L4-F1
#
_cell.length_a   1.000
_cell.length_b   1.000
_cell.length_c   1.000
_cell.angle_alpha   90.00
_cell.angle_beta   90.00
_cell.angle_gamma   90.00
#
_symmetry.space_group_name_H-M   'P 1'
#
loop_
_entity.id
_entity.type
_entity.pdbx_description
1 polymer ?
#
loop_
_entity_poly.entity_id
_entity_poly.type
_entity_poly.pdbx_seq_one_letter_code
_entity_poly.pdbx_strand_id
1 'polypeptide(L)'
;MLSDSTLTDEERLVLLCSKPTLRNAEVEDFRQLMASHMDWSRVFGMLHTHGVMGTAWQNIERYFLVKGTEKAVYGKFVSSVKQMYHMQKMRGEQQCRFTLDICHELDKRGIQYSLLKGIVLSQVAYGDLGSRDFKDNDMLIHSSQIDEAIAVMKEMGYVQGMINYKTNSVTPLPRREIMIRSMVSHEVIPLIKYIENSPFLEYHALDLQFSLDLMTSRRTDTAVQQMLERSQLIDVAGHPVRTLEWEDLLLFMLIHLTREATSELDVMAYKDILLYKFMDIHRFLDSPQVNVDWDKVLHRAQDLNFQKEVFYALHYTQTLYGEAGPERFLDKLNMEEREFLHQVYRYNSEDIAIRWQNSFEERLFDTNRPFKLQKSNPIVPGK
;
A
#
# COMPACT_ATOMS: atom_id res chain seq x y z
N MET A 1 -6.64 -0.78 -21.47
CA MET A 1 -5.77 0.37 -21.19
C MET A 1 -6.62 1.61 -21.26
N LEU A 2 -6.43 2.53 -20.32
CA LEU A 2 -7.07 3.86 -20.33
C LEU A 2 -6.96 4.51 -21.71
N SER A 3 -8.08 5.02 -22.22
CA SER A 3 -8.06 5.89 -23.39
C SER A 3 -7.52 7.26 -22.96
N ASP A 4 -6.45 7.74 -23.59
CA ASP A 4 -5.79 9.01 -23.28
C ASP A 4 -6.70 10.26 -23.36
N SER A 5 -7.96 10.12 -23.79
CA SER A 5 -8.90 11.22 -24.05
C SER A 5 -9.62 11.80 -22.83
N THR A 6 -9.39 11.30 -21.61
CA THR A 6 -10.12 11.76 -20.40
C THR A 6 -9.25 12.40 -19.31
N LEU A 7 -7.92 12.26 -19.37
CA LEU A 7 -7.00 12.81 -18.36
C LEU A 7 -6.44 14.17 -18.79
N THR A 8 -6.22 15.07 -17.82
CA THR A 8 -5.43 16.28 -18.09
C THR A 8 -3.96 15.92 -18.32
N ASP A 9 -3.18 16.86 -18.88
CA ASP A 9 -1.74 16.66 -19.06
C ASP A 9 -1.01 16.40 -17.73
N GLU A 10 -1.43 17.06 -16.64
CA GLU A 10 -0.89 16.81 -15.30
C GLU A 10 -1.20 15.39 -14.81
N GLU A 11 -2.43 14.92 -14.99
CA GLU A 11 -2.87 13.58 -14.58
C GLU A 11 -2.18 12.49 -15.41
N ARG A 12 -2.05 12.72 -16.72
CA ARG A 12 -1.31 11.84 -17.63
C ARG A 12 0.16 11.74 -17.24
N LEU A 13 0.82 12.86 -16.91
CA LEU A 13 2.19 12.88 -16.42
C LEU A 13 2.34 12.10 -15.10
N VAL A 14 1.41 12.24 -14.17
CA VAL A 14 1.44 11.52 -12.89
C VAL A 14 1.25 10.02 -13.09
N LEU A 15 0.34 9.61 -13.96
CA LEU A 15 0.15 8.21 -14.30
C LEU A 15 1.43 7.62 -14.92
N LEU A 16 2.05 8.30 -15.88
CA LEU A 16 3.33 7.90 -16.48
C LEU A 16 4.45 7.81 -15.44
N CYS A 17 4.51 8.76 -14.50
CA CYS A 17 5.45 8.72 -13.38
C CYS A 17 5.27 7.49 -12.47
N SER A 18 4.07 6.91 -12.41
CA SER A 18 3.79 5.71 -11.59
C SER A 18 4.10 4.39 -12.29
N LYS A 19 4.29 4.38 -13.62
CA LYS A 19 4.51 3.14 -14.37
C LYS A 19 5.92 2.59 -14.12
N PRO A 20 6.11 1.27 -13.87
CA PRO A 20 7.43 0.70 -13.63
C PRO A 20 8.36 0.79 -14.84
N THR A 21 7.79 0.62 -16.03
CA THR A 21 8.46 0.81 -17.31
C THR A 21 7.54 1.55 -18.27
N LEU A 22 8.13 2.31 -19.19
CA LEU A 22 7.40 3.05 -20.21
C LEU A 22 7.66 2.42 -21.58
N ARG A 23 6.60 2.20 -22.36
CA ARG A 23 6.71 1.81 -23.77
C ARG A 23 7.24 2.99 -24.59
N ASN A 24 7.79 2.73 -25.78
CA ASN A 24 8.39 3.78 -26.62
C ASN A 24 7.48 5.00 -26.87
N ALA A 25 6.19 4.77 -27.13
CA ALA A 25 5.21 5.85 -27.30
C ALA A 25 5.00 6.65 -26.01
N GLU A 26 4.98 5.98 -24.85
CA GLU A 26 4.82 6.60 -23.53
C GLU A 26 6.07 7.37 -23.12
N VAL A 27 7.27 6.93 -23.53
CA VAL A 27 8.52 7.67 -23.32
C VAL A 27 8.49 9.00 -24.07
N GLU A 28 8.00 9.00 -25.31
CA GLU A 28 7.91 10.23 -26.10
C GLU A 28 6.89 11.20 -25.50
N ASP A 29 5.70 10.71 -25.14
CA ASP A 29 4.68 11.53 -24.46
C ASP A 29 5.19 12.06 -23.11
N PHE A 30 5.86 11.22 -22.31
CA PHE A 30 6.48 11.64 -21.05
C PHE A 30 7.49 12.77 -21.25
N ARG A 31 8.36 12.68 -22.27
CA ARG A 31 9.34 13.73 -22.58
C ARG A 31 8.67 15.01 -23.04
N GLN A 32 7.64 14.91 -23.87
CA GLN A 32 6.87 16.06 -24.33
C GLN A 32 6.20 16.77 -23.15
N LEU A 33 5.56 16.03 -22.24
CA LEU A 33 4.94 16.57 -21.03
C LEU A 33 5.98 17.24 -20.11
N MET A 34 7.14 16.61 -19.91
CA MET A 34 8.25 17.21 -19.13
C MET A 34 8.81 18.51 -19.75
N ALA A 35 8.59 18.71 -21.05
CA ALA A 35 8.95 19.90 -21.81
C ALA A 35 7.77 20.89 -22.00
N SER A 36 6.63 20.66 -21.36
CA SER A 36 5.42 21.48 -21.50
C SER A 36 5.17 22.38 -20.28
N HIS A 37 4.42 23.46 -20.49
CA HIS A 37 3.95 24.32 -19.39
C HIS A 37 2.61 23.80 -18.85
N MET A 38 2.58 23.47 -17.56
CA MET A 38 1.40 22.95 -16.85
C MET A 38 1.42 23.40 -15.38
N ASP A 39 0.38 23.07 -14.61
CA ASP A 39 0.38 23.34 -13.17
C ASP A 39 1.28 22.32 -12.43
N TRP A 40 2.56 22.65 -12.34
CA TRP A 40 3.56 21.83 -11.64
C TRP A 40 3.28 21.68 -10.13
N SER A 41 2.52 22.59 -9.53
CA SER A 41 2.11 22.45 -8.12
C SER A 41 1.09 21.34 -7.98
N ARG A 42 0.13 21.25 -8.93
CA ARG A 42 -0.82 20.14 -9.01
C ARG A 42 -0.11 18.81 -9.27
N VAL A 43 0.83 18.75 -10.21
CA VAL A 43 1.61 17.53 -10.48
C VAL A 43 2.34 17.05 -9.22
N PHE A 44 3.08 17.94 -8.55
CA PHE A 44 3.82 17.58 -7.35
C PHE A 44 2.89 17.12 -6.22
N GLY A 45 1.76 17.82 -6.03
CA GLY A 45 0.72 17.43 -5.06
C GLY A 45 0.18 16.04 -5.33
N MET A 46 -0.18 15.73 -6.58
CA MET A 46 -0.69 14.42 -6.98
C MET A 46 0.35 13.31 -6.82
N LEU A 47 1.61 13.51 -7.23
CA LEU A 47 2.68 12.52 -6.99
C LEU A 47 2.87 12.22 -5.50
N HIS A 48 2.76 13.23 -4.65
CA HIS A 48 2.90 13.10 -3.21
C HIS A 48 1.71 12.35 -2.61
N THR A 49 0.48 12.79 -2.90
CA THR A 49 -0.76 12.13 -2.45
C THR A 49 -0.79 10.66 -2.87
N HIS A 50 -0.42 10.38 -4.12
CA HIS A 50 -0.45 9.03 -4.66
C HIS A 50 0.75 8.16 -4.26
N GLY A 51 1.74 8.68 -3.54
CA GLY A 51 2.88 7.90 -3.05
C GLY A 51 3.83 7.39 -4.14
N VAL A 52 3.95 8.11 -5.27
CA VAL A 52 4.70 7.65 -6.45
C VAL A 52 5.95 8.48 -6.76
N MET A 53 6.41 9.30 -5.79
CA MET A 53 7.60 10.16 -5.95
C MET A 53 8.88 9.38 -6.25
N GLY A 54 9.07 8.23 -5.60
CA GLY A 54 10.24 7.38 -5.82
C GLY A 54 10.30 6.84 -7.25
N THR A 55 9.23 6.20 -7.72
CA THR A 55 9.10 5.74 -9.12
C THR A 55 9.20 6.90 -10.12
N ALA A 56 8.64 8.07 -9.80
CA ALA A 56 8.77 9.25 -10.65
C ALA A 56 10.24 9.63 -10.88
N TRP A 57 11.08 9.57 -9.84
CA TRP A 57 12.52 9.80 -9.99
C TRP A 57 13.17 8.77 -10.92
N GLN A 58 12.86 7.48 -10.76
CA GLN A 58 13.38 6.43 -11.64
C GLN A 58 13.06 6.71 -13.11
N ASN A 59 11.81 7.11 -13.40
CA ASN A 59 11.40 7.41 -14.77
C ASN A 59 12.04 8.69 -15.31
N ILE A 60 12.18 9.74 -14.49
CA ILE A 60 12.90 10.96 -14.88
C ILE A 60 14.36 10.64 -15.20
N GLU A 61 15.05 9.92 -14.32
CA GLU A 61 16.45 9.55 -14.50
C GLU A 61 16.65 8.69 -15.76
N ARG A 62 15.79 7.68 -15.95
CA ARG A 62 15.91 6.71 -17.04
C ARG A 62 15.49 7.27 -18.39
N TYR A 63 14.39 8.01 -18.46
CA TYR A 63 13.75 8.36 -19.72
C TYR A 63 13.89 9.83 -20.10
N PHE A 64 14.00 10.74 -19.14
CA PHE A 64 14.14 12.17 -19.43
C PHE A 64 15.61 12.64 -19.42
N LEU A 65 16.38 12.26 -18.40
CA LEU A 65 17.78 12.69 -18.21
C LEU A 65 18.80 11.78 -18.92
N VAL A 66 18.54 11.40 -20.17
CA VAL A 66 19.38 10.42 -20.91
C VAL A 66 20.83 10.87 -21.06
N LYS A 67 21.07 12.16 -21.31
CA LYS A 67 22.40 12.79 -21.37
C LYS A 67 22.80 13.42 -20.03
N GLY A 68 21.88 13.50 -19.07
CA GLY A 68 22.05 14.17 -17.79
C GLY A 68 22.06 15.70 -17.84
N THR A 69 21.88 16.28 -19.04
CA THR A 69 21.95 17.74 -19.28
C THR A 69 20.64 18.31 -19.82
N GLU A 70 19.63 17.46 -20.01
CA GLU A 70 18.30 17.87 -20.45
C GLU A 70 17.71 18.89 -19.47
N LYS A 71 17.17 19.97 -20.02
CA LYS A 71 16.55 21.04 -19.24
C LYS A 71 15.04 20.84 -19.27
N ALA A 72 14.49 20.34 -18.16
CA ALA A 72 13.05 20.39 -17.95
C ALA A 72 12.56 21.84 -17.94
N VAL A 73 11.33 22.07 -18.41
CA VAL A 73 10.70 23.40 -18.34
C VAL A 73 10.66 23.91 -16.91
N TYR A 74 10.49 23.01 -15.93
CA TYR A 74 10.55 23.32 -14.52
C TYR A 74 11.62 22.51 -13.78
N GLY A 75 12.88 22.95 -13.86
CA GLY A 75 14.01 22.26 -13.24
C GLY A 75 13.90 22.05 -11.72
N LYS A 76 13.17 22.92 -11.00
CA LYS A 76 12.93 22.75 -9.55
C LYS A 76 12.14 21.47 -9.25
N PHE A 77 11.19 21.10 -10.10
CA PHE A 77 10.44 19.84 -9.94
C PHE A 77 11.37 18.63 -9.97
N VAL A 78 12.26 18.57 -10.98
CA VAL A 78 13.24 17.49 -11.10
C VAL A 78 14.13 17.41 -9.85
N SER A 79 14.64 18.55 -9.36
CA SER A 79 15.45 18.56 -8.15
C SER A 79 14.68 18.13 -6.89
N SER A 80 13.42 18.54 -6.75
CA SER A 80 12.58 18.17 -5.60
C SER A 80 12.24 16.68 -5.59
N VAL A 81 11.89 16.12 -6.75
CA VAL A 81 11.61 14.69 -6.90
C VAL A 81 12.86 13.86 -6.59
N LYS A 82 14.05 14.29 -7.07
CA LYS A 82 15.33 13.66 -6.73
C LYS A 82 15.62 13.68 -5.22
N GLN A 83 15.44 14.83 -4.58
CA GLN A 83 15.65 14.96 -3.13
C GLN A 83 14.71 14.06 -2.34
N MET A 84 13.44 13.99 -2.74
CA MET A 84 12.44 13.11 -2.14
C MET A 84 12.83 11.64 -2.30
N TYR A 85 13.32 11.22 -3.47
CA TYR A 85 13.85 9.86 -3.67
C TYR A 85 14.99 9.53 -2.69
N HIS A 86 15.99 10.39 -2.57
CA HIS A 86 17.10 10.15 -1.64
C HIS A 86 16.66 10.10 -0.18
N MET A 87 15.73 10.97 0.22
CA MET A 87 15.13 10.96 1.54
C MET A 87 14.40 9.64 1.82
N GLN A 88 13.54 9.19 0.88
CA GLN A 88 12.82 7.92 0.96
C GLN A 88 13.80 6.75 1.07
N LYS A 89 14.86 6.73 0.27
CA LYS A 89 15.87 5.67 0.29
C LYS A 89 16.54 5.54 1.66
N MET A 90 17.01 6.66 2.23
CA MET A 90 17.64 6.66 3.56
C MET A 90 16.65 6.21 4.64
N ARG A 91 15.39 6.65 4.57
CA ARG A 91 14.33 6.21 5.48
C ARG A 91 14.05 4.71 5.34
N GLY A 92 13.95 4.20 4.11
CA GLY A 92 13.71 2.80 3.80
C GLY A 92 14.83 1.89 4.28
N GLU A 93 16.09 2.31 4.17
CA GLU A 93 17.26 1.60 4.71
C GLU A 93 17.21 1.50 6.24
N GLN A 94 16.82 2.58 6.93
CA GLN A 94 16.64 2.56 8.38
C GLN A 94 15.44 1.69 8.81
N GLN A 95 14.32 1.80 8.09
CA GLN A 95 13.14 0.95 8.29
C GLN A 95 13.50 -0.53 8.18
N CYS A 96 14.23 -0.88 7.12
CA CYS A 96 14.74 -2.23 6.90
C CYS A 96 15.53 -2.73 8.10
N ARG A 97 16.53 -1.98 8.54
CA ARG A 97 17.37 -2.37 9.69
C ARG A 97 16.55 -2.65 10.96
N PHE A 98 15.67 -1.73 11.36
CA PHE A 98 14.87 -1.91 12.57
C PHE A 98 13.86 -3.07 12.45
N THR A 99 13.28 -3.26 11.28
CA THR A 99 12.37 -4.40 11.03
C THR A 99 13.14 -5.73 11.07
N LEU A 100 14.37 -5.79 10.54
CA LEU A 100 15.23 -6.97 10.63
C LEU A 100 15.62 -7.28 12.08
N ASP A 101 15.89 -6.27 12.90
CA ASP A 101 16.16 -6.46 14.33
C ASP A 101 14.95 -7.11 15.04
N ILE A 102 13.72 -6.68 14.72
CA ILE A 102 12.49 -7.28 15.26
C ILE A 102 12.36 -8.73 14.80
N CYS A 103 12.53 -8.99 13.51
CA CYS A 103 12.46 -10.33 12.93
C CYS A 103 13.39 -11.31 13.66
N HIS A 104 14.64 -10.91 13.88
CA HIS A 104 15.64 -11.70 14.60
C HIS A 104 15.23 -12.00 16.05
N GLU A 105 14.65 -11.02 16.75
CA GLU A 105 14.20 -11.21 18.14
C GLU A 105 12.95 -12.10 18.26
N LEU A 106 12.06 -12.08 17.25
CA LEU A 106 10.93 -12.99 17.15
C LEU A 106 11.39 -14.42 16.84
N ASP A 107 12.33 -14.58 15.90
CA ASP A 107 12.90 -15.89 15.53
C ASP A 107 13.58 -16.57 16.73
N LYS A 108 14.34 -15.83 17.54
CA LYS A 108 14.95 -16.36 18.78
C LYS A 108 13.96 -16.92 19.78
N ARG A 109 12.74 -16.38 19.81
CA ARG A 109 11.67 -16.79 20.74
C ARG A 109 10.72 -17.81 20.13
N GLY A 110 10.94 -18.20 18.87
CA GLY A 110 10.08 -19.16 18.18
C GLY A 110 8.69 -18.59 17.85
N ILE A 111 8.57 -17.27 17.73
CA ILE A 111 7.32 -16.62 17.34
C ILE A 111 7.18 -16.72 15.82
N GLN A 112 6.12 -17.35 15.36
CA GLN A 112 5.87 -17.50 13.92
C GLN A 112 5.28 -16.20 13.37
N TYR A 113 5.93 -15.64 12.35
CA TYR A 113 5.50 -14.42 11.69
C TYR A 113 5.66 -14.50 10.18
N SER A 114 5.05 -13.55 9.47
CA SER A 114 5.35 -13.28 8.06
C SER A 114 5.24 -11.78 7.79
N LEU A 115 6.30 -11.19 7.25
CA LEU A 115 6.25 -9.84 6.71
C LEU A 115 5.40 -9.82 5.44
N LEU A 116 4.59 -8.79 5.27
CA LEU A 116 3.62 -8.71 4.17
C LEU A 116 4.07 -7.70 3.11
N LYS A 117 3.90 -6.41 3.38
CA LYS A 117 4.19 -5.31 2.44
C LYS A 117 5.59 -4.73 2.73
N GLY A 118 5.72 -3.40 2.69
CA GLY A 118 6.92 -2.72 3.18
C GLY A 118 8.20 -3.19 2.49
N ILE A 119 9.15 -3.65 3.31
CA ILE A 119 10.49 -4.10 2.88
C ILE A 119 10.44 -5.33 1.97
N VAL A 120 9.41 -6.19 2.08
CA VAL A 120 9.25 -7.35 1.19
C VAL A 120 9.06 -6.87 -0.24
N LEU A 121 8.10 -5.97 -0.48
CA LEU A 121 7.83 -5.43 -1.82
C LEU A 121 9.00 -4.60 -2.34
N SER A 122 9.64 -3.79 -1.49
CA SER A 122 10.85 -3.06 -1.89
C SER A 122 11.95 -3.99 -2.42
N GLN A 123 12.14 -5.16 -1.80
CA GLN A 123 13.12 -6.15 -2.22
C GLN A 123 12.68 -6.93 -3.46
N VAL A 124 11.47 -7.53 -3.43
CA VAL A 124 11.07 -8.49 -4.47
C VAL A 124 10.49 -7.84 -5.71
N ALA A 125 9.82 -6.69 -5.59
CA ALA A 125 9.09 -6.04 -6.68
C ALA A 125 9.75 -4.75 -7.19
N TYR A 126 10.46 -4.00 -6.35
CA TYR A 126 11.09 -2.75 -6.74
C TYR A 126 12.59 -2.89 -7.00
N GLY A 127 13.28 -3.74 -6.23
CA GLY A 127 14.73 -3.90 -6.29
C GLY A 127 15.49 -2.72 -5.68
N ASP A 128 14.80 -1.76 -5.06
CA ASP A 128 15.40 -0.64 -4.36
C ASP A 128 14.46 -0.02 -3.30
N LEU A 129 15.05 0.54 -2.25
CA LEU A 129 14.33 1.12 -1.10
C LEU A 129 13.92 2.59 -1.30
N GLY A 130 14.34 3.25 -2.39
CA GLY A 130 14.01 4.65 -2.66
C GLY A 130 12.76 4.85 -3.53
N SER A 131 12.41 3.83 -4.31
CA SER A 131 11.33 3.91 -5.31
C SER A 131 9.95 3.64 -4.74
N ARG A 132 9.89 2.78 -3.72
CA ARG A 132 8.66 2.50 -2.98
C ARG A 132 8.68 3.26 -1.67
N ASP A 133 7.76 4.20 -1.50
CA ASP A 133 7.55 4.80 -0.18
C ASP A 133 6.76 3.85 0.71
N PHE A 134 7.14 3.74 1.97
CA PHE A 134 6.35 3.10 3.02
C PHE A 134 6.65 3.72 4.38
N LYS A 135 5.59 3.84 5.19
CA LYS A 135 5.64 4.50 6.50
C LYS A 135 5.85 3.49 7.63
N ASP A 136 5.32 2.29 7.44
CA ASP A 136 5.27 1.18 8.37
C ASP A 136 5.53 -0.14 7.63
N ASN A 137 5.77 -1.19 8.40
CA ASN A 137 5.75 -2.55 7.89
C ASN A 137 4.63 -3.31 8.58
N ASP A 138 3.93 -4.14 7.81
CA ASP A 138 2.92 -5.04 8.32
C ASP A 138 3.52 -6.43 8.53
N MET A 139 3.17 -7.05 9.65
CA MET A 139 3.58 -8.40 10.00
C MET A 139 2.37 -9.22 10.43
N LEU A 140 2.13 -10.33 9.75
CA LEU A 140 1.11 -11.30 10.13
C LEU A 140 1.65 -12.20 11.24
N ILE A 141 0.89 -12.31 12.33
CA ILE A 141 1.16 -13.18 13.47
C ILE A 141 -0.15 -13.87 13.87
N HIS A 142 -0.08 -15.14 14.26
CA HIS A 142 -1.26 -15.85 14.73
C HIS A 142 -1.77 -15.21 16.05
N SER A 143 -3.10 -15.13 16.21
CA SER A 143 -3.74 -14.49 17.37
C SER A 143 -3.28 -15.05 18.71
N SER A 144 -2.89 -16.33 18.77
CA SER A 144 -2.36 -16.97 19.98
C SER A 144 -0.95 -16.53 20.39
N GLN A 145 -0.18 -15.88 19.51
CA GLN A 145 1.19 -15.40 19.79
C GLN A 145 1.29 -13.87 19.81
N ILE A 146 0.19 -13.16 19.58
CA ILE A 146 0.20 -11.70 19.44
C ILE A 146 0.71 -10.99 20.71
N ASP A 147 0.28 -11.45 21.89
CA ASP A 147 0.68 -10.88 23.18
C ASP A 147 2.17 -11.10 23.45
N GLU A 148 2.70 -12.24 23.03
CA GLU A 148 4.12 -12.56 23.12
C GLU A 148 4.93 -11.63 22.21
N ALA A 149 4.53 -11.48 20.94
CA ALA A 149 5.17 -10.57 19.99
C ALA A 149 5.16 -9.11 20.48
N ILE A 150 4.04 -8.65 21.04
CA ILE A 150 3.93 -7.33 21.67
C ILE A 150 4.93 -7.19 22.83
N ALA A 151 5.09 -8.22 23.67
CA ALA A 151 6.03 -8.19 24.79
C ALA A 151 7.48 -8.06 24.29
N VAL A 152 7.86 -8.82 23.26
CA VAL A 152 9.19 -8.71 22.62
C VAL A 152 9.44 -7.29 22.12
N MET A 153 8.51 -6.72 21.38
CA MET A 153 8.68 -5.37 20.84
C MET A 153 8.72 -4.33 21.97
N LYS A 154 7.98 -4.50 23.06
CA LYS A 154 8.07 -3.63 24.24
C LYS A 154 9.44 -3.72 24.91
N GLU A 155 10.04 -4.90 25.01
CA GLU A 155 11.43 -5.09 25.48
C GLU A 155 12.43 -4.34 24.59
N MET A 156 12.16 -4.27 23.28
CA MET A 156 12.94 -3.50 22.31
C MET A 156 12.67 -1.98 22.33
N GLY A 157 11.78 -1.50 23.21
CA GLY A 157 11.45 -0.09 23.39
C GLY A 157 10.30 0.44 22.54
N TYR A 158 9.49 -0.45 21.94
CA TYR A 158 8.27 -0.04 21.23
C TYR A 158 7.11 0.18 22.19
N VAL A 159 6.22 1.10 21.82
CA VAL A 159 5.05 1.48 22.61
C VAL A 159 3.81 1.41 21.74
N GLN A 160 2.74 0.77 22.25
CA GLN A 160 1.41 0.83 21.64
C GLN A 160 0.80 2.20 21.94
N GLY A 161 0.78 3.09 20.97
CA GLY A 161 0.51 4.49 21.24
C GLY A 161 0.31 5.36 20.02
N MET A 162 0.28 6.67 20.27
CA MET A 162 0.21 7.70 19.23
C MET A 162 1.45 8.59 19.31
N ILE A 163 1.90 9.05 18.14
CA ILE A 163 2.98 10.02 18.03
C ILE A 163 2.51 11.38 18.56
N ASN A 164 3.29 11.96 19.46
CA ASN A 164 3.16 13.34 19.89
C ASN A 164 4.24 14.19 19.24
N TYR A 165 3.88 14.83 18.12
CA TYR A 165 4.78 15.70 17.34
C TYR A 165 5.24 16.96 18.10
N LYS A 166 4.54 17.36 19.17
CA LYS A 166 4.94 18.54 19.95
C LYS A 166 6.09 18.22 20.90
N THR A 167 6.08 17.01 21.47
CA THR A 167 7.06 16.58 22.47
C THR A 167 8.07 15.59 21.91
N ASN A 168 8.00 15.26 20.62
CA ASN A 168 8.81 14.23 19.96
C ASN A 168 8.85 12.91 20.74
N SER A 169 7.67 12.42 21.13
CA SER A 169 7.53 11.22 21.94
C SER A 169 6.36 10.35 21.50
N VAL A 170 6.31 9.11 22.00
CA VAL A 170 5.17 8.21 21.80
C VAL A 170 4.35 8.17 23.08
N THR A 171 3.08 8.57 23.00
CA THR A 171 2.16 8.53 24.14
C THR A 171 1.39 7.20 24.11
N PRO A 172 1.54 6.35 25.13
CA PRO A 172 0.82 5.08 25.19
C PRO A 172 -0.69 5.29 25.25
N LEU A 173 -1.45 4.44 24.55
CA LEU A 173 -2.91 4.47 24.65
C LEU A 173 -3.41 3.77 25.92
N PRO A 174 -4.57 4.18 26.46
CA PRO A 174 -5.20 3.50 27.59
C PRO A 174 -5.44 2.02 27.28
N ARG A 175 -5.24 1.13 28.28
CA ARG A 175 -5.45 -0.31 28.13
C ARG A 175 -6.82 -0.67 27.54
N ARG A 176 -7.87 0.08 27.92
CA ARG A 176 -9.23 -0.10 27.40
C ARG A 176 -9.28 0.06 25.87
N GLU A 177 -8.61 1.06 25.32
CA GLU A 177 -8.59 1.30 23.87
C GLU A 177 -7.78 0.23 23.13
N ILE A 178 -6.65 -0.18 23.70
CA ILE A 178 -5.83 -1.29 23.15
C ILE A 178 -6.66 -2.58 23.05
N MET A 179 -7.41 -2.92 24.11
CA MET A 179 -8.29 -4.10 24.11
C MET A 179 -9.44 -3.96 23.11
N ILE A 180 -10.10 -2.79 23.07
CA ILE A 180 -11.20 -2.55 22.12
C ILE A 180 -10.71 -2.72 20.68
N ARG A 181 -9.57 -2.13 20.32
CA ARG A 181 -9.00 -2.25 18.96
C ARG A 181 -8.83 -3.71 18.56
N SER A 182 -8.23 -4.52 19.43
CA SER A 182 -7.96 -5.93 19.16
C SER A 182 -9.23 -6.78 19.00
N MET A 183 -10.40 -6.29 19.46
CA MET A 183 -11.69 -6.97 19.27
C MET A 183 -12.43 -6.55 18.00
N VAL A 184 -12.17 -5.34 17.47
CA VAL A 184 -12.95 -4.75 16.37
C VAL A 184 -12.15 -4.48 15.11
N SER A 185 -10.85 -4.77 15.12
CA SER A 185 -9.89 -4.58 14.03
C SER A 185 -9.14 -5.87 13.72
N HIS A 186 -8.47 -5.91 12.57
CA HIS A 186 -7.61 -7.01 12.11
C HIS A 186 -6.17 -6.88 12.60
N GLU A 187 -5.84 -5.74 13.19
CA GLU A 187 -4.52 -5.36 13.67
C GLU A 187 -4.61 -4.82 15.10
N VAL A 188 -3.49 -4.91 15.80
CA VAL A 188 -3.35 -4.28 17.12
C VAL A 188 -3.11 -2.77 16.96
N ILE A 189 -3.15 -2.03 18.07
CA ILE A 189 -2.65 -0.64 18.04
C ILE A 189 -1.18 -0.65 17.59
N PRO A 190 -0.78 0.19 16.61
CA PRO A 190 0.57 0.25 16.09
C PRO A 190 1.63 0.30 17.19
N LEU A 191 2.69 -0.47 17.01
CA LEU A 191 3.85 -0.44 17.89
C LEU A 191 4.86 0.55 17.33
N ILE A 192 5.12 1.62 18.08
CA ILE A 192 5.91 2.75 17.63
C ILE A 192 7.12 2.94 18.54
N LYS A 193 8.29 3.13 17.95
CA LYS A 193 9.53 3.48 18.63
C LYS A 193 10.06 4.80 18.10
N TYR A 194 10.30 5.75 19.02
CA TYR A 194 11.01 6.99 18.69
C TYR A 194 12.49 6.71 18.45
N ILE A 195 13.05 7.25 17.37
CA ILE A 195 14.44 7.05 16.98
C ILE A 195 15.19 8.37 17.15
N GLU A 196 16.02 8.42 18.18
CA GLU A 196 16.81 9.60 18.48
C GLU A 196 17.87 9.86 17.37
N ASN A 197 18.07 11.12 17.01
CA ASN A 197 19.09 11.57 16.06
C ASN A 197 18.98 10.95 14.66
N SER A 198 17.81 10.46 14.26
CA SER A 198 17.57 9.98 12.91
C SER A 198 17.24 11.14 11.97
N PRO A 199 17.94 11.29 10.82
CA PRO A 199 17.71 12.42 9.92
C PRO A 199 16.35 12.36 9.20
N PHE A 200 15.82 11.16 8.93
CA PHE A 200 14.63 10.98 8.10
C PHE A 200 13.64 9.90 8.58
N LEU A 201 13.95 9.19 9.68
CA LEU A 201 13.05 8.24 10.33
C LEU A 201 12.94 8.56 11.82
N GLU A 202 12.14 9.56 12.18
CA GLU A 202 11.93 9.96 13.58
C GLU A 202 11.21 8.88 14.39
N TYR A 203 10.36 8.09 13.73
CA TYR A 203 9.58 7.02 14.34
C TYR A 203 9.63 5.79 13.46
N HIS A 204 9.98 4.65 14.06
CA HIS A 204 9.78 3.34 13.43
C HIS A 204 8.47 2.76 13.94
N ALA A 205 7.60 2.34 13.02
CA ALA A 205 6.31 1.76 13.32
C ALA A 205 6.17 0.40 12.62
N LEU A 206 5.56 -0.55 13.31
CA LEU A 206 5.26 -1.87 12.77
C LEU A 206 3.87 -2.31 13.25
N ASP A 207 3.06 -2.75 12.30
CA ASP A 207 1.67 -3.13 12.50
C ASP A 207 1.55 -4.65 12.56
N LEU A 208 1.16 -5.15 13.73
CA LEU A 208 0.92 -6.59 13.91
C LEU A 208 -0.53 -6.90 13.52
N GLN A 209 -0.67 -7.68 12.47
CA GLN A 209 -1.93 -8.15 11.95
C GLN A 209 -2.17 -9.59 12.39
N PHE A 210 -3.43 -9.90 12.72
CA PHE A 210 -3.85 -11.24 13.16
C PHE A 210 -5.08 -11.75 12.40
N SER A 211 -5.55 -11.02 11.40
CA SER A 211 -6.68 -11.39 10.55
C SER A 211 -6.47 -10.92 9.11
N LEU A 212 -7.01 -11.67 8.16
CA LEU A 212 -7.08 -11.29 6.74
C LEU A 212 -8.26 -10.36 6.45
N ASP A 213 -9.37 -10.54 7.17
CA ASP A 213 -10.51 -9.65 7.02
C ASP A 213 -10.26 -8.42 7.87
N LEU A 214 -10.12 -7.26 7.19
CA LEU A 214 -9.91 -5.98 7.86
C LEU A 214 -11.08 -5.60 8.79
N MET A 215 -12.24 -6.26 8.57
CA MET A 215 -13.46 -6.16 9.36
C MET A 215 -13.63 -7.45 10.17
N THR A 216 -13.76 -7.34 11.49
CA THR A 216 -13.76 -8.51 12.42
C THR A 216 -15.05 -9.34 12.43
N SER A 217 -15.95 -9.14 11.46
CA SER A 217 -17.19 -9.92 11.37
C SER A 217 -16.93 -11.40 11.06
N ARG A 218 -15.73 -11.73 10.55
CA ARG A 218 -15.30 -13.09 10.24
C ARG A 218 -13.97 -13.41 10.94
N ARG A 219 -13.94 -14.53 11.66
CA ARG A 219 -12.68 -15.07 12.19
C ARG A 219 -11.89 -15.72 11.07
N THR A 220 -10.64 -15.31 10.91
CA THR A 220 -9.73 -15.86 9.89
C THR A 220 -8.54 -16.60 10.51
N ASP A 221 -8.59 -16.93 11.80
CA ASP A 221 -7.49 -17.58 12.54
C ASP A 221 -6.96 -18.83 11.84
N THR A 222 -7.84 -19.71 11.36
CA THR A 222 -7.44 -20.92 10.61
C THR A 222 -6.75 -20.58 9.29
N ALA A 223 -7.22 -19.56 8.57
CA ALA A 223 -6.61 -19.13 7.33
C ALA A 223 -5.23 -18.51 7.60
N VAL A 224 -5.11 -17.68 8.66
CA VAL A 224 -3.84 -17.09 9.10
C VAL A 224 -2.85 -18.18 9.49
N GLN A 225 -3.26 -19.17 10.29
CA GLN A 225 -2.42 -20.31 10.66
C GLN A 225 -1.88 -21.03 9.42
N GLN A 226 -2.77 -21.35 8.48
CA GLN A 226 -2.43 -22.00 7.22
C GLN A 226 -1.48 -21.18 6.35
N MET A 227 -1.67 -19.85 6.28
CA MET A 227 -0.77 -18.95 5.56
C MET A 227 0.62 -18.90 6.19
N LEU A 228 0.69 -18.84 7.52
CA LEU A 228 1.96 -18.85 8.26
C LEU A 228 2.70 -20.17 8.10
N GLU A 229 1.99 -21.31 8.07
CA GLU A 229 2.57 -22.64 7.80
C GLU A 229 3.18 -22.76 6.40
N ARG A 230 2.57 -22.09 5.41
CA ARG A 230 3.06 -22.02 4.02
C ARG A 230 4.03 -20.86 3.77
N SER A 231 4.43 -20.12 4.81
CA SER A 231 5.40 -19.04 4.68
C SER A 231 6.72 -19.53 4.08
N GLN A 232 7.40 -18.62 3.39
CA GLN A 232 8.68 -18.86 2.74
C GLN A 232 9.73 -17.88 3.25
N LEU A 233 11.00 -18.24 3.05
CA LEU A 233 12.13 -17.36 3.33
C LEU A 233 12.53 -16.60 2.08
N ILE A 234 12.78 -15.31 2.25
CA ILE A 234 13.37 -14.45 1.22
C ILE A 234 14.61 -13.78 1.81
N ASP A 235 15.56 -13.40 0.95
CA ASP A 235 16.70 -12.58 1.37
C ASP A 235 16.33 -11.10 1.29
N VAL A 236 16.37 -10.40 2.42
CA VAL A 236 16.26 -8.95 2.49
C VAL A 236 17.57 -8.39 3.05
N ALA A 237 18.32 -7.69 2.21
CA ALA A 237 19.62 -7.10 2.57
C ALA A 237 20.62 -8.11 3.18
N GLY A 238 20.64 -9.36 2.69
CA GLY A 238 21.53 -10.42 3.19
C GLY A 238 21.00 -11.16 4.43
N HIS A 239 19.77 -10.86 4.87
CA HIS A 239 19.13 -11.52 6.01
C HIS A 239 17.93 -12.34 5.55
N PRO A 240 17.84 -13.64 5.94
CA PRO A 240 16.67 -14.45 5.66
C PRO A 240 15.50 -13.97 6.53
N VAL A 241 14.39 -13.60 5.91
CA VAL A 241 13.16 -13.22 6.61
C VAL A 241 11.96 -14.00 6.09
N ARG A 242 10.99 -14.24 6.96
CA ARG A 242 9.74 -14.91 6.59
C ARG A 242 8.76 -13.94 5.94
N THR A 243 8.19 -14.36 4.81
CA THR A 243 7.04 -13.73 4.17
C THR A 243 6.06 -14.82 3.74
N LEU A 244 4.84 -14.43 3.37
CA LEU A 244 3.86 -15.38 2.84
C LEU A 244 4.34 -15.96 1.50
N GLU A 245 3.87 -17.16 1.15
CA GLU A 245 4.01 -17.62 -0.24
C GLU A 245 3.33 -16.63 -1.20
N TRP A 246 3.75 -16.61 -2.46
CA TRP A 246 3.37 -15.56 -3.40
C TRP A 246 1.86 -15.45 -3.63
N GLU A 247 1.16 -16.56 -3.64
CA GLU A 247 -0.29 -16.61 -3.82
C GLU A 247 -1.02 -16.02 -2.60
N ASP A 248 -0.55 -16.31 -1.38
CA ASP A 248 -1.12 -15.75 -0.15
C ASP A 248 -0.75 -14.27 0.04
N LEU A 249 0.47 -13.88 -0.32
CA LEU A 249 0.89 -12.48 -0.31
C LEU A 249 0.09 -11.65 -1.32
N LEU A 250 -0.11 -12.17 -2.54
CA LEU A 250 -0.95 -11.52 -3.54
C LEU A 250 -2.38 -11.38 -3.03
N LEU A 251 -2.98 -12.46 -2.54
CA LEU A 251 -4.33 -12.45 -2.02
C LEU A 251 -4.50 -11.41 -0.90
N PHE A 252 -3.54 -11.34 0.03
CA PHE A 252 -3.49 -10.34 1.08
C PHE A 252 -3.48 -8.91 0.51
N MET A 253 -2.60 -8.61 -0.46
CA MET A 253 -2.52 -7.28 -1.07
C MET A 253 -3.82 -6.87 -1.79
N LEU A 254 -4.45 -7.79 -2.50
CA LEU A 254 -5.71 -7.54 -3.22
C LEU A 254 -6.87 -7.23 -2.26
N ILE A 255 -6.96 -7.99 -1.16
CA ILE A 255 -7.95 -7.76 -0.10
C ILE A 255 -7.69 -6.42 0.58
N HIS A 256 -6.44 -6.16 0.96
CA HIS A 256 -6.06 -4.95 1.69
C HIS A 256 -6.39 -3.69 0.88
N LEU A 257 -5.97 -3.64 -0.39
CA LEU A 257 -6.29 -2.54 -1.29
C LEU A 257 -7.80 -2.30 -1.37
N THR A 258 -8.58 -3.34 -1.64
CA THR A 258 -10.03 -3.16 -1.87
C THR A 258 -10.76 -2.69 -0.62
N ARG A 259 -10.42 -3.23 0.54
CA ARG A 259 -11.04 -2.83 1.80
C ARG A 259 -10.76 -1.37 2.12
N GLU A 260 -9.53 -0.89 1.96
CA GLU A 260 -9.22 0.53 2.13
C GLU A 260 -9.93 1.39 1.06
N ALA A 261 -9.97 0.93 -0.20
CA ALA A 261 -10.63 1.65 -1.29
C ALA A 261 -12.16 1.76 -1.12
N THR A 262 -12.77 0.91 -0.29
CA THR A 262 -14.22 0.83 -0.06
C THR A 262 -14.63 1.18 1.37
N SER A 263 -13.72 1.72 2.19
CA SER A 263 -13.96 2.08 3.60
C SER A 263 -14.19 3.59 3.75
N GLU A 264 -15.29 3.97 4.42
CA GLU A 264 -15.60 5.38 4.73
C GLU A 264 -14.45 6.07 5.48
N LEU A 265 -13.82 5.37 6.43
CA LEU A 265 -12.70 5.93 7.21
C LEU A 265 -11.46 6.19 6.35
N ASP A 266 -11.16 5.27 5.43
CA ASP A 266 -9.99 5.39 4.56
C ASP A 266 -10.19 6.41 3.46
N VAL A 267 -11.41 6.57 2.95
CA VAL A 267 -11.76 7.74 2.12
C VAL A 267 -11.51 9.01 2.93
N MET A 268 -12.10 9.13 4.12
CA MET A 268 -11.94 10.33 4.96
C MET A 268 -10.48 10.62 5.34
N ALA A 269 -9.63 9.60 5.41
CA ALA A 269 -8.20 9.70 5.70
C ALA A 269 -7.32 9.89 4.45
N TYR A 270 -7.91 10.05 3.26
CA TYR A 270 -7.19 10.14 1.97
C TYR A 270 -6.33 8.90 1.67
N LYS A 271 -6.73 7.74 2.20
CA LYS A 271 -6.04 6.46 2.05
C LYS A 271 -6.71 5.52 1.05
N ASP A 272 -7.91 5.81 0.58
CA ASP A 272 -8.71 4.93 -0.28
C ASP A 272 -8.00 4.46 -1.58
N ILE A 273 -8.15 5.20 -2.68
CA ILE A 273 -7.64 4.83 -4.01
C ILE A 273 -6.40 5.66 -4.33
N LEU A 274 -5.23 5.03 -4.21
CA LEU A 274 -3.92 5.66 -4.43
C LEU A 274 -3.10 4.84 -5.43
N LEU A 275 -2.42 5.50 -6.38
CA LEU A 275 -1.68 4.80 -7.45
C LEU A 275 -0.66 3.80 -6.91
N TYR A 276 0.06 4.12 -5.82
CA TYR A 276 1.07 3.20 -5.30
C TYR A 276 0.51 1.82 -4.93
N LYS A 277 -0.76 1.73 -4.51
CA LYS A 277 -1.38 0.45 -4.12
C LYS A 277 -1.60 -0.46 -5.33
N PHE A 278 -2.03 0.10 -6.45
CA PHE A 278 -2.18 -0.62 -7.71
C PHE A 278 -0.81 -0.91 -8.35
N MET A 279 0.12 0.04 -8.25
CA MET A 279 1.51 -0.11 -8.69
C MET A 279 2.22 -1.24 -7.95
N ASP A 280 2.00 -1.40 -6.64
CA ASP A 280 2.54 -2.49 -5.84
C ASP A 280 2.11 -3.85 -6.40
N ILE A 281 0.81 -4.02 -6.69
CA ILE A 281 0.29 -5.27 -7.30
C ILE A 281 0.91 -5.49 -8.68
N HIS A 282 0.94 -4.47 -9.53
CA HIS A 282 1.48 -4.60 -10.88
C HIS A 282 2.97 -4.96 -10.87
N ARG A 283 3.80 -4.28 -10.06
CA ARG A 283 5.22 -4.61 -9.92
C ARG A 283 5.47 -5.96 -9.29
N PHE A 284 4.63 -6.38 -8.33
CA PHE A 284 4.73 -7.70 -7.74
C PHE A 284 4.51 -8.79 -8.79
N LEU A 285 3.49 -8.64 -9.64
CA LEU A 285 3.18 -9.59 -10.70
C LEU A 285 4.20 -9.58 -11.86
N ASP A 286 4.83 -8.45 -12.13
CA ASP A 286 5.88 -8.31 -13.16
C ASP A 286 7.27 -8.75 -12.67
N SER A 287 7.43 -9.00 -11.37
CA SER A 287 8.72 -9.35 -10.80
C SER A 287 9.20 -10.73 -11.27
N PRO A 288 10.46 -10.86 -11.72
CA PRO A 288 11.04 -12.16 -12.06
C PRO A 288 11.26 -13.07 -10.84
N GLN A 289 11.17 -12.53 -9.62
CA GLN A 289 11.29 -13.31 -8.38
C GLN A 289 9.97 -13.95 -7.96
N VAL A 290 8.86 -13.51 -8.55
CA VAL A 290 7.50 -13.88 -8.16
C VAL A 290 6.93 -14.81 -9.21
N ASN A 291 6.47 -15.98 -8.76
CA ASN A 291 5.75 -16.93 -9.60
C ASN A 291 4.45 -17.33 -8.90
N VAL A 292 3.32 -16.87 -9.42
CA VAL A 292 1.99 -17.05 -8.82
C VAL A 292 1.27 -18.20 -9.52
N ASP A 293 0.85 -19.19 -8.73
CA ASP A 293 -0.14 -20.19 -9.18
C ASP A 293 -1.56 -19.59 -9.09
N TRP A 294 -2.10 -19.22 -10.25
CA TRP A 294 -3.40 -18.56 -10.33
C TRP A 294 -4.58 -19.49 -9.99
N ASP A 295 -4.44 -20.80 -10.12
CA ASP A 295 -5.50 -21.73 -9.73
C ASP A 295 -5.59 -21.79 -8.19
N LYS A 296 -4.45 -21.71 -7.48
CA LYS A 296 -4.46 -21.55 -6.02
C LYS A 296 -5.09 -20.22 -5.58
N VAL A 297 -4.75 -19.11 -6.24
CA VAL A 297 -5.34 -17.80 -5.93
C VAL A 297 -6.86 -17.85 -6.10
N LEU A 298 -7.35 -18.45 -7.19
CA LEU A 298 -8.77 -18.62 -7.44
C LEU A 298 -9.45 -19.46 -6.35
N HIS A 299 -8.92 -20.64 -6.05
CA HIS A 299 -9.48 -21.52 -5.01
C HIS A 299 -9.51 -20.83 -3.65
N ARG A 300 -8.42 -20.17 -3.23
CA ARG A 300 -8.37 -19.47 -1.94
C ARG A 300 -9.34 -18.30 -1.87
N ALA A 301 -9.45 -17.53 -2.95
CA ALA A 301 -10.43 -16.45 -3.03
C ALA A 301 -11.87 -16.98 -2.90
N GLN A 302 -12.16 -18.15 -3.47
CA GLN A 302 -13.46 -18.81 -3.37
C GLN A 302 -13.73 -19.35 -1.97
N ASP A 303 -12.79 -20.12 -1.41
CA ASP A 303 -12.91 -20.74 -0.09
C ASP A 303 -13.07 -19.70 1.03
N LEU A 304 -12.35 -18.58 0.91
CA LEU A 304 -12.40 -17.49 1.89
C LEU A 304 -13.49 -16.44 1.60
N ASN A 305 -14.20 -16.57 0.47
CA ASN A 305 -15.23 -15.62 0.01
C ASN A 305 -14.72 -14.19 -0.20
N PHE A 306 -13.54 -14.04 -0.83
CA PHE A 306 -12.90 -12.76 -1.18
C PHE A 306 -12.89 -12.47 -2.69
N GLN A 307 -13.76 -13.11 -3.49
CA GLN A 307 -13.77 -12.95 -4.94
C GLN A 307 -14.05 -11.51 -5.37
N LYS A 308 -14.88 -10.76 -4.62
CA LYS A 308 -15.20 -9.35 -4.92
C LYS A 308 -13.98 -8.46 -4.77
N GLU A 309 -13.19 -8.67 -3.72
CA GLU A 309 -11.97 -7.94 -3.41
C GLU A 309 -10.87 -8.23 -4.43
N VAL A 310 -10.70 -9.51 -4.77
CA VAL A 310 -9.77 -9.93 -5.82
C VAL A 310 -10.18 -9.31 -7.17
N PHE A 311 -11.47 -9.32 -7.50
CA PHE A 311 -11.96 -8.72 -8.74
C PHE A 311 -11.70 -7.21 -8.77
N TYR A 312 -12.06 -6.47 -7.72
CA TYR A 312 -11.88 -5.01 -7.64
C TYR A 312 -10.43 -4.61 -7.90
N ALA A 313 -9.51 -5.18 -7.13
CA ALA A 313 -8.11 -4.80 -7.15
C ALA A 313 -7.46 -5.13 -8.49
N LEU A 314 -7.68 -6.34 -9.03
CA LEU A 314 -7.13 -6.72 -10.33
C LEU A 314 -7.78 -5.94 -11.48
N HIS A 315 -9.11 -5.73 -11.46
CA HIS A 315 -9.80 -4.97 -12.50
C HIS A 315 -9.23 -3.56 -12.65
N TYR A 316 -9.08 -2.83 -11.54
CA TYR A 316 -8.55 -1.47 -11.59
C TYR A 316 -7.03 -1.42 -11.78
N THR A 317 -6.27 -2.42 -11.32
CA THR A 317 -4.87 -2.58 -11.72
C THR A 317 -4.75 -2.75 -13.24
N GLN A 318 -5.65 -3.54 -13.85
CA GLN A 318 -5.66 -3.77 -15.29
C GLN A 318 -6.04 -2.53 -16.10
N THR A 319 -6.99 -1.75 -15.58
CA THR A 319 -7.36 -0.45 -16.14
C THR A 319 -6.15 0.48 -16.21
N LEU A 320 -5.39 0.61 -15.11
CA LEU A 320 -4.26 1.54 -15.00
C LEU A 320 -3.00 1.11 -15.77
N TYR A 321 -2.63 -0.17 -15.65
CA TYR A 321 -1.29 -0.64 -16.05
C TYR A 321 -1.28 -1.65 -17.20
N GLY A 322 -2.45 -2.13 -17.66
CA GLY A 322 -2.53 -3.19 -18.68
C GLY A 322 -2.66 -4.58 -18.05
N GLU A 323 -2.27 -5.64 -18.74
CA GLU A 323 -2.50 -7.01 -18.25
C GLU A 323 -1.93 -7.23 -16.84
N ALA A 324 -2.76 -7.76 -15.94
CA ALA A 324 -2.39 -8.14 -14.57
C ALA A 324 -2.95 -9.54 -14.31
N GLY A 325 -2.11 -10.55 -14.55
CA GLY A 325 -2.47 -11.97 -14.48
C GLY A 325 -2.92 -12.58 -15.82
N PRO A 326 -3.28 -13.88 -15.82
CA PRO A 326 -3.65 -14.64 -17.00
C PRO A 326 -4.89 -14.07 -17.69
N GLU A 327 -4.95 -14.27 -19.01
CA GLU A 327 -6.13 -13.95 -19.81
C GLU A 327 -7.39 -14.60 -19.17
N ARG A 328 -8.48 -13.83 -19.08
CA ARG A 328 -9.78 -14.29 -18.56
C ARG A 328 -9.78 -14.76 -17.10
N PHE A 329 -8.75 -14.46 -16.31
CA PHE A 329 -8.78 -14.79 -14.87
C PHE A 329 -9.98 -14.16 -14.15
N LEU A 330 -10.28 -12.89 -14.44
CA LEU A 330 -11.41 -12.16 -13.86
C LEU A 330 -12.77 -12.82 -14.18
N ASP A 331 -12.91 -13.45 -15.35
CA ASP A 331 -14.14 -14.15 -15.73
C ASP A 331 -14.39 -15.35 -14.82
N LYS A 332 -13.33 -16.04 -14.39
CA LYS A 332 -13.42 -17.20 -13.46
C LYS A 332 -13.89 -16.82 -12.05
N LEU A 333 -13.80 -15.55 -11.66
CA LEU A 333 -14.31 -15.08 -10.38
C LEU A 333 -15.85 -15.01 -10.35
N ASN A 334 -16.52 -15.15 -11.50
CA ASN A 334 -17.98 -15.14 -11.62
C ASN A 334 -18.65 -13.92 -10.98
N MET A 335 -18.01 -12.76 -11.06
CA MET A 335 -18.66 -11.50 -10.71
C MET A 335 -19.49 -11.12 -11.92
N GLU A 336 -20.82 -11.06 -11.84
CA GLU A 336 -21.68 -10.49 -12.89
C GLU A 336 -22.14 -9.08 -12.52
N GLU A 337 -22.52 -8.88 -11.26
CA GLU A 337 -22.84 -7.57 -10.71
C GLU A 337 -21.58 -6.70 -10.64
N ARG A 338 -21.67 -5.44 -11.08
CA ARG A 338 -20.54 -4.49 -11.09
C ARG A 338 -20.73 -3.28 -10.17
N GLU A 339 -21.88 -3.15 -9.52
CA GLU A 339 -22.19 -1.98 -8.69
C GLU A 339 -21.19 -1.77 -7.55
N PHE A 340 -20.65 -2.87 -6.99
CA PHE A 340 -19.71 -2.82 -5.87
C PHE A 340 -18.42 -2.04 -6.20
N LEU A 341 -18.06 -1.93 -7.49
CA LEU A 341 -16.90 -1.16 -7.96
C LEU A 341 -17.00 0.36 -7.67
N HIS A 342 -18.21 0.83 -7.35
CA HIS A 342 -18.54 2.23 -7.09
C HIS A 342 -19.04 2.49 -5.66
N GLN A 343 -19.06 1.47 -4.80
CA GLN A 343 -19.60 1.57 -3.45
C GLN A 343 -18.48 1.78 -2.42
N VAL A 344 -18.75 2.63 -1.45
CA VAL A 344 -17.97 2.77 -0.22
C VAL A 344 -18.93 2.48 0.94
N TYR A 345 -18.47 1.71 1.91
CA TYR A 345 -19.26 1.23 3.03
C TYR A 345 -18.87 1.93 4.33
N ARG A 346 -19.82 2.04 5.24
CA ARG A 346 -19.57 2.51 6.61
C ARG A 346 -18.66 1.54 7.34
N TYR A 347 -17.87 2.05 8.28
CA TYR A 347 -16.95 1.22 9.04
C TYR A 347 -17.69 0.10 9.80
N ASN A 348 -17.21 -1.13 9.63
CA ASN A 348 -17.74 -2.37 10.20
C ASN A 348 -19.23 -2.59 9.88
N SER A 349 -19.68 -2.18 8.68
CA SER A 349 -21.07 -2.37 8.22
C SER A 349 -21.13 -2.70 6.71
N GLU A 350 -22.25 -3.31 6.30
CA GLU A 350 -22.64 -3.47 4.89
C GLU A 350 -23.40 -2.23 4.36
N ASP A 351 -23.67 -1.25 5.22
CA ASP A 351 -24.33 0.00 4.85
C ASP A 351 -23.46 0.82 3.92
N ILE A 352 -24.04 1.27 2.81
CA ILE A 352 -23.34 2.09 1.83
C ILE A 352 -23.29 3.54 2.32
N ALA A 353 -22.07 4.06 2.46
CA ALA A 353 -21.81 5.46 2.77
C ALA A 353 -21.95 6.36 1.53
N ILE A 354 -21.46 5.92 0.36
CA ILE A 354 -21.64 6.64 -0.90
C ILE A 354 -21.62 5.67 -2.10
N ARG A 355 -22.39 6.01 -3.14
CA ARG A 355 -22.31 5.41 -4.48
C ARG A 355 -21.75 6.44 -5.44
N TRP A 356 -20.52 6.23 -5.88
CA TRP A 356 -19.87 7.16 -6.80
C TRP A 356 -20.51 7.11 -8.19
N GLN A 357 -20.82 8.29 -8.73
CA GLN A 357 -21.33 8.43 -10.11
C GLN A 357 -20.22 8.66 -11.14
N ASN A 358 -19.07 9.16 -10.67
CA ASN A 358 -17.89 9.41 -11.48
C ASN A 358 -17.19 8.10 -11.88
N SER A 359 -16.45 8.16 -12.99
CA SER A 359 -15.61 7.05 -13.43
C SER A 359 -14.48 6.77 -12.41
N PHE A 360 -13.78 5.64 -12.54
CA PHE A 360 -12.66 5.35 -11.64
C PHE A 360 -11.52 6.36 -11.79
N GLU A 361 -11.23 6.77 -13.01
CA GLU A 361 -10.19 7.74 -13.37
C GLU A 361 -10.46 9.10 -12.75
N GLU A 362 -11.68 9.60 -12.92
CA GLU A 362 -12.12 10.87 -12.33
C GLU A 362 -12.02 10.82 -10.81
N ARG A 363 -12.38 9.68 -10.20
CA ARG A 363 -12.24 9.51 -8.76
C ARG A 363 -10.79 9.49 -8.33
N LEU A 364 -9.93 8.74 -9.01
CA LEU A 364 -8.54 8.51 -8.64
C LEU A 364 -7.80 9.84 -8.44
N PHE A 365 -7.94 10.77 -9.39
CA PHE A 365 -7.29 12.08 -9.34
C PHE A 365 -8.10 13.17 -8.61
N ASP A 366 -9.31 12.88 -8.15
CA ASP A 366 -10.09 13.80 -7.33
C ASP A 366 -9.67 13.77 -5.86
N THR A 367 -8.82 14.72 -5.45
CA THR A 367 -8.42 14.84 -4.05
C THR A 367 -9.55 15.31 -3.12
N ASN A 368 -10.74 15.68 -3.62
CA ASN A 368 -11.86 16.14 -2.81
C ASN A 368 -12.89 15.03 -2.49
N ARG A 369 -12.56 13.75 -2.73
CA ARG A 369 -13.42 12.61 -2.34
C ARG A 369 -13.95 12.70 -0.89
N PRO A 370 -13.14 13.06 0.14
CA PRO A 370 -13.65 13.16 1.51
C PRO A 370 -14.75 14.21 1.67
N PHE A 371 -14.57 15.36 1.02
CA PHE A 371 -15.56 16.43 1.04
C PHE A 371 -16.87 16.01 0.34
N LYS A 372 -16.78 15.30 -0.78
CA LYS A 372 -17.95 14.75 -1.50
C LYS A 372 -18.69 13.72 -0.64
N LEU A 373 -17.96 12.83 0.03
CA LEU A 373 -18.49 11.84 0.97
C LEU A 373 -19.22 12.49 2.15
N GLN A 374 -18.63 13.53 2.77
CA GLN A 374 -19.29 14.30 3.84
C GLN A 374 -20.57 15.01 3.36
N LYS A 375 -20.60 15.51 2.11
CA LYS A 375 -21.80 16.14 1.56
C LYS A 375 -22.92 15.15 1.26
N SER A 376 -22.59 13.93 0.82
CA SER A 376 -23.59 12.88 0.63
C SER A 376 -24.15 12.33 1.95
N ASN A 377 -23.38 12.42 3.04
CA ASN A 377 -23.76 12.02 4.38
C ASN A 377 -23.54 13.17 5.37
N PRO A 378 -24.44 14.17 5.45
CA PRO A 378 -24.35 15.16 6.51
C PRO A 378 -24.38 14.43 7.85
N ILE A 379 -23.26 14.49 8.59
CA ILE A 379 -23.20 14.00 9.97
C ILE A 379 -24.32 14.72 10.72
N VAL A 380 -25.36 14.00 11.14
CA VAL A 380 -26.32 14.53 12.10
C VAL A 380 -25.55 14.68 13.41
N PRO A 381 -25.31 15.90 13.92
CA PRO A 381 -24.57 16.06 15.16
C PRO A 381 -25.41 15.51 16.32
N GLY A 382 -24.90 14.46 16.97
CA GLY A 382 -25.42 13.97 18.25
C GLY A 382 -26.22 12.66 18.16
N LYS A 383 -25.57 11.56 18.54
CA LYS A 383 -26.13 10.48 19.36
C LYS A 383 -25.02 9.79 20.12
#